data_AF-A0A7R7W644-F1
#
_entry.id   AF-A0A7R7W644-F1
#
_cell.length_a   1.000
_cell.length_b   1.000
_cell.length_c   1.000
_cell.angle_alpha   90.00
_cell.angle_beta   90.00
_cell.angle_gamma   90.00
#
_symmetry.space_group_name_H-M   'P 1'
#
loop_
_entity.id
_entity.type
_entity.pdbx_description
1 polymer ?
#
loop_
_entity_poly.entity_id
_entity_poly.type
_entity_poly.pdbx_seq_one_letter_code
_entity_poly.pdbx_strand_id
1 'polypeptide(L)'
;MAARPRRIQKRLSDSPKSKRQQQCRRKDNLFFKSFEYCHECDADIFIMVRNKQTGQILFFNSNSNWPPSLEELASYYPKPKQVTWKELAARYATEESQNVPSDQSQARATEKNHK
;
A
#
# COMPACT_ATOMS: atom_id res chain seq x y z
N MET A 1 -13.59 -1.16 19.67
CA MET A 1 -13.88 -1.82 18.36
C MET A 1 -12.57 -1.91 17.57
N ALA A 2 -12.07 -3.10 17.27
CA ALA A 2 -10.88 -3.24 16.41
C ALA A 2 -11.22 -2.84 14.96
N ALA A 3 -10.44 -1.95 14.36
CA ALA A 3 -10.67 -1.51 12.98
C ALA A 3 -10.44 -2.67 12.00
N ARG A 4 -11.34 -2.82 11.02
CA ARG A 4 -11.21 -3.87 9.98
C ARG A 4 -9.95 -3.60 9.13
N PRO A 5 -9.15 -4.63 8.82
CA PRO A 5 -7.97 -4.47 7.99
C PRO A 5 -8.37 -4.06 6.57
N ARG A 6 -7.63 -3.13 5.98
CA ARG A 6 -7.81 -2.67 4.60
C ARG A 6 -7.28 -3.72 3.63
N ARG A 7 -7.82 -3.78 2.42
CA ARG A 7 -7.30 -4.65 1.35
C ARG A 7 -6.74 -3.79 0.21
N ILE A 8 -5.54 -4.11 -0.24
CA ILE A 8 -4.99 -3.47 -1.44
C ILE A 8 -5.64 -4.14 -2.64
N GLN A 9 -6.48 -3.39 -3.36
CA GLN A 9 -7.09 -3.91 -4.59
C GLN A 9 -6.00 -4.28 -5.61
N LYS A 10 -5.94 -5.58 -5.92
CA LYS A 10 -5.05 -6.14 -6.94
C LYS A 10 -5.59 -5.82 -8.34
N ARG A 11 -4.68 -5.82 -9.31
CA ARG A 11 -5.05 -5.71 -10.73
C ARG A 11 -5.77 -6.99 -11.14
N LEU A 12 -6.70 -6.89 -12.08
CA LEU A 12 -7.36 -8.04 -12.68
C LEU A 12 -6.46 -8.77 -13.70
N SER A 13 -5.50 -8.05 -14.29
CA SER A 13 -4.56 -8.63 -15.27
C SER A 13 -3.14 -8.09 -15.06
N ASP A 14 -2.15 -8.90 -15.45
CA ASP A 14 -0.72 -8.59 -15.32
C ASP A 14 -0.04 -8.17 -16.63
N SER A 15 -0.82 -7.79 -17.64
CA SER A 15 -0.28 -7.23 -18.88
C SER A 15 0.54 -5.96 -18.61
N PRO A 16 1.57 -5.67 -19.41
CA PRO A 16 2.37 -4.45 -19.26
C PRO A 16 1.51 -3.17 -19.25
N LYS A 17 0.47 -3.13 -20.09
CA LYS A 17 -0.50 -2.04 -20.15
C LYS A 17 -1.27 -1.87 -18.83
N SER A 18 -1.78 -2.96 -18.27
CA SER A 18 -2.51 -2.95 -16.98
C SER A 18 -1.61 -2.50 -15.82
N LYS A 19 -0.36 -2.98 -15.78
CA LYS A 19 0.64 -2.56 -14.78
C LYS A 19 0.91 -1.05 -14.87
N ARG A 20 1.18 -0.54 -16.08
CA ARG A 20 1.42 0.89 -16.31
C ARG A 20 0.20 1.73 -15.94
N GLN A 21 -1.01 1.30 -16.31
CA GLN A 21 -2.24 2.02 -15.98
C GLN A 21 -2.47 2.10 -14.46
N GLN A 22 -2.29 0.98 -13.75
CA GLN A 22 -2.44 0.99 -12.29
C GLN A 22 -1.38 1.88 -11.63
N GLN A 23 -0.15 1.85 -12.12
CA GLN A 23 0.92 2.70 -11.61
C GLN A 23 0.58 4.18 -11.79
N CYS A 24 0.14 4.60 -12.99
CA CYS A 24 -0.29 5.98 -13.25
C CYS A 24 -1.43 6.38 -12.31
N ARG A 25 -2.50 5.58 -12.24
CA ARG A 25 -3.66 5.86 -11.36
C ARG A 25 -3.27 6.00 -9.88
N ARG A 26 -2.41 5.11 -9.37
CA ARG A 26 -1.94 5.18 -7.97
C ARG A 26 -1.07 6.41 -7.72
N LYS A 27 -0.20 6.77 -8.68
CA LYS A 27 0.61 7.98 -8.63
C LYS A 27 -0.28 9.23 -8.58
N ASP A 28 -1.20 9.36 -9.53
CA ASP A 28 -2.05 10.55 -9.66
C ASP A 28 -2.95 10.71 -8.42
N ASN A 29 -3.56 9.62 -7.96
CA ASN A 29 -4.37 9.64 -6.73
C ASN A 29 -3.54 10.00 -5.49
N LEU A 30 -2.28 9.57 -5.40
CA LEU A 30 -1.42 9.95 -4.27
C LEU A 30 -1.25 11.48 -4.23
N PHE A 31 -0.89 12.09 -5.35
CA PHE A 31 -0.73 13.55 -5.43
C PHE A 31 -2.05 14.30 -5.19
N PHE A 32 -3.17 13.83 -5.76
CA PHE A 32 -4.48 14.43 -5.51
C PHE A 32 -4.90 14.35 -4.05
N LYS A 33 -4.77 13.18 -3.39
CA LYS A 33 -5.10 13.06 -1.96
C LYS A 33 -4.20 13.90 -1.06
N SER A 34 -2.96 14.13 -1.49
CA SER A 34 -2.03 14.98 -0.74
C SER A 34 -2.42 16.45 -0.86
N PHE A 35 -2.72 16.91 -2.08
CA PHE A 35 -3.26 18.25 -2.30
C PHE A 35 -4.60 18.47 -1.56
N GLU A 36 -5.55 17.53 -1.68
CA GLU A 36 -6.83 17.60 -0.98
C GLU A 36 -6.62 17.74 0.53
N TYR A 37 -5.75 16.93 1.13
CA TYR A 37 -5.49 17.00 2.57
C TYR A 37 -4.86 18.33 2.97
N CYS A 38 -3.89 18.84 2.21
CA CYS A 38 -3.31 20.16 2.45
C CYS A 38 -4.38 21.25 2.42
N HIS A 39 -5.24 21.23 1.41
CA HIS A 39 -6.26 22.25 1.20
C HIS A 39 -7.36 22.22 2.27
N GLU A 40 -7.86 21.04 2.62
CA GLU A 40 -9.00 20.88 3.53
C GLU A 40 -8.61 20.90 5.01
N CYS A 41 -7.37 20.52 5.34
CA CYS A 41 -6.94 20.33 6.74
C CYS A 41 -5.86 21.33 7.18
N ASP A 42 -5.54 22.35 6.38
CA ASP A 42 -4.50 23.35 6.66
C ASP A 42 -3.18 22.69 7.12
N ALA A 43 -2.71 21.76 6.30
CA ALA A 43 -1.60 20.89 6.64
C ALA A 43 -0.47 20.98 5.61
N ASP A 44 0.77 21.02 6.08
CA ASP A 44 1.95 20.96 5.22
C ASP A 44 2.36 19.52 4.90
N ILE A 45 2.50 19.23 3.60
CA ILE A 45 2.92 17.91 3.10
C ILE A 45 4.06 18.08 2.11
N PHE A 46 5.08 17.23 2.29
CA PHE A 46 6.09 16.94 1.30
C PHE A 46 6.03 15.46 0.93
N ILE A 47 5.95 15.17 -0.37
CA ILE A 47 6.01 13.80 -0.87
C ILE A 47 6.98 13.74 -2.03
N MET A 48 7.85 12.74 -1.99
CA MET A 48 8.79 12.42 -3.05
C MET A 48 8.63 10.95 -3.45
N VAL A 49 8.43 10.70 -4.74
CA VAL A 49 8.26 9.36 -5.30
C VAL A 49 9.34 9.12 -6.35
N ARG A 50 10.16 8.09 -6.12
CA ARG A 50 11.07 7.57 -7.12
C ARG A 50 10.47 6.36 -7.81
N ASN A 51 10.28 6.44 -9.13
CA ASN A 51 10.05 5.25 -9.95
C ASN A 51 11.34 4.44 -10.01
N LYS A 52 11.37 3.28 -9.35
CA LYS A 52 12.57 2.42 -9.30
C LYS A 52 12.99 1.86 -10.66
N GLN A 53 12.07 1.75 -11.62
CA GLN A 53 12.36 1.20 -12.95
C GLN A 53 13.00 2.25 -13.85
N THR A 54 12.50 3.48 -13.82
CA THR A 54 12.97 4.56 -14.71
C THR A 54 13.94 5.53 -14.04
N GLY A 55 14.11 5.45 -12.72
CA GLY A 55 14.85 6.44 -11.93
C GLY A 55 14.12 7.78 -11.76
N GLN A 56 13.02 8.01 -12.47
CA GLN A 56 12.30 9.29 -12.44
C GLN A 56 11.83 9.62 -11.02
N ILE A 57 12.14 10.83 -10.58
CA ILE A 57 11.68 11.38 -9.31
C ILE A 57 10.59 12.41 -9.62
N LEU A 58 9.46 12.28 -8.93
CA LEU A 58 8.42 13.30 -8.89
C LEU A 58 8.23 13.70 -7.43
N PHE A 59 8.08 14.99 -7.17
CA PHE A 59 7.83 15.50 -5.84
C PHE A 59 6.73 16.55 -5.85
N PHE A 60 6.08 16.69 -4.71
CA PHE A 60 5.10 17.73 -4.41
C PHE A 60 5.46 18.33 -3.05
N ASN A 61 5.40 19.64 -2.97
CA ASN A 61 5.64 20.38 -1.76
C ASN A 61 4.58 21.47 -1.61
N SER A 62 3.84 21.45 -0.50
CA SER A 62 2.82 22.48 -0.21
C SER A 62 3.45 23.82 0.20
N ASN A 63 4.65 23.80 0.79
CA ASN A 63 5.30 24.96 1.38
C ASN A 63 6.81 24.89 1.13
N SER A 64 7.41 25.98 0.61
CA SER A 64 8.84 26.01 0.26
C SER A 64 9.78 25.67 1.42
N ASN A 65 9.34 25.84 2.67
CA ASN A 65 10.13 25.56 3.87
C ASN A 65 9.95 24.13 4.42
N TRP A 66 9.20 23.28 3.72
CA TRP A 66 8.91 21.90 4.12
C TRP A 66 9.66 20.90 3.21
N PRO A 67 10.16 19.76 3.74
CA PRO A 67 10.10 19.31 5.13
C PRO A 67 11.24 19.87 6.00
N PRO A 68 11.07 19.92 7.33
CA PRO A 68 12.15 20.29 8.24
C PRO A 68 13.23 19.22 8.23
N SER A 69 14.45 19.64 8.53
CA SER A 69 15.58 18.75 8.80
C SER A 69 15.36 17.90 10.05
N LEU A 70 16.12 16.80 10.18
CA LEU A 70 16.06 15.95 11.37
C LEU A 70 16.44 16.69 12.66
N GLU A 71 17.36 17.66 12.56
CA GLU A 71 17.78 18.50 13.68
C GLU A 71 16.65 19.43 14.11
N GLU A 72 15.96 20.07 13.15
CA GLU A 72 14.81 20.92 13.44
C GLU A 72 13.68 20.12 14.10
N LEU A 73 13.38 18.91 13.60
CA LEU A 73 12.35 18.04 14.17
C LEU A 73 12.58 17.71 15.65
N ALA A 74 13.84 17.69 16.12
CA ALA A 74 14.15 17.43 17.52
C ALA A 74 13.70 18.55 18.47
N SER A 75 13.53 19.77 17.96
CA SER A 75 13.10 20.95 18.72
C SER A 75 11.59 21.16 18.76
N TYR A 76 10.83 20.41 17.96
CA TYR A 76 9.39 20.63 17.78
C TYR A 76 8.56 20.19 18.98
N TYR A 77 7.52 20.97 19.28
CA TYR A 77 6.46 20.61 20.21
C TYR A 77 5.08 20.72 19.53
N PRO A 78 4.21 19.69 19.62
CA PRO A 78 4.42 18.41 20.30
C PRO A 78 5.49 17.55 19.62
N LYS A 79 6.07 16.60 20.36
CA LYS A 79 7.13 15.71 19.86
C LYS A 79 6.65 15.00 18.58
N PRO A 80 7.36 15.16 17.43
CA PRO A 80 6.95 14.52 16.19
C PRO A 80 6.87 12.99 16.33
N LYS A 81 5.82 12.39 15.75
CA LYS A 81 5.66 10.94 15.68
C LYS A 81 6.04 10.44 14.28
N GLN A 82 7.02 9.55 14.21
CA GLN A 82 7.31 8.83 12.99
C GLN A 82 6.31 7.68 12.79
N VAL A 83 5.59 7.68 11.67
CA VAL A 83 4.76 6.55 11.25
C VAL A 83 5.63 5.58 10.46
N THR A 84 5.78 4.35 10.95
CA THR A 84 6.68 3.36 10.33
C THR A 84 5.98 2.55 9.25
N TRP A 85 6.75 1.94 8.33
CA TRP A 85 6.23 0.97 7.37
C TRP A 85 5.46 -0.16 8.07
N LYS A 86 6.00 -0.70 9.18
CA LYS A 86 5.38 -1.77 9.95
C LYS A 86 4.02 -1.34 10.51
N GLU A 87 3.92 -0.13 11.04
CA GLU A 87 2.66 0.43 11.56
C GLU A 87 1.60 0.56 10.46
N LEU A 88 1.97 1.02 9.27
CA LEU A 88 1.03 1.14 8.15
C LEU A 88 0.67 -0.21 7.53
N ALA A 89 1.66 -1.09 7.34
CA ALA A 89 1.45 -2.42 6.78
C ALA A 89 0.52 -3.27 7.64
N ALA A 90 0.62 -3.15 8.98
CA ALA A 90 -0.27 -3.84 9.91
C ALA A 90 -1.76 -3.46 9.76
N ARG A 91 -2.06 -2.32 9.11
CA ARG A 91 -3.45 -1.92 8.82
C ARG A 91 -4.03 -2.59 7.57
N TYR A 92 -3.23 -3.33 6.82
CA TYR A 92 -3.67 -4.06 5.63
C TYR A 92 -3.70 -5.56 5.91
N ALA A 93 -4.70 -6.26 5.37
CA ALA A 93 -4.76 -7.72 5.41
C ALA A 93 -3.71 -8.30 4.45
N THR A 94 -2.85 -9.20 4.94
CA THR A 94 -1.99 -10.06 4.12
C THR A 94 -2.79 -11.29 3.67
N GLU A 95 -2.88 -11.51 2.36
CA GLU A 95 -3.65 -12.62 1.75
C GLU A 95 -2.95 -14.00 1.85
N GLU A 96 -2.13 -14.24 2.86
CA GLU A 96 -1.37 -15.51 2.99
C GLU A 96 -2.07 -16.57 3.86
N SER A 97 -3.33 -16.38 4.25
CA SER A 97 -4.00 -17.31 5.19
C SER A 97 -5.30 -17.94 4.67
N GLN A 98 -5.55 -18.01 3.35
CA GLN A 98 -6.76 -18.65 2.82
C GLN A 98 -6.56 -19.64 1.66
N ASN A 99 -5.33 -20.02 1.30
CA ASN A 99 -5.10 -21.15 0.40
C ASN A 99 -4.35 -22.27 1.14
N VAL A 100 -5.07 -23.02 1.97
CA VAL A 100 -4.70 -24.41 2.27
C VAL A 100 -5.54 -25.26 1.33
N PRO A 101 -4.96 -25.88 0.29
CA PRO A 101 -5.62 -26.99 -0.39
C PRO A 101 -5.73 -28.13 0.62
N SER A 102 -6.94 -28.44 1.06
CA SER A 102 -7.23 -29.67 1.77
C SER A 102 -7.12 -30.82 0.78
N ASP A 103 -5.90 -31.30 0.58
CA ASP A 103 -5.62 -32.59 -0.05
C ASP A 103 -6.02 -33.69 0.94
N GLN A 104 -7.14 -34.36 0.64
CA GLN A 104 -7.43 -35.69 1.19
C GLN A 104 -7.64 -36.63 0.02
N SER A 105 -6.52 -37.07 -0.52
CA SER A 105 -6.45 -38.22 -1.40
C SER A 105 -6.28 -39.51 -0.59
N GLN A 106 -7.23 -40.43 -0.79
CA GLN A 106 -7.14 -41.91 -0.73
C GLN A 106 -7.38 -42.67 0.60
N ALA A 107 -8.37 -43.59 0.58
CA ALA A 107 -8.10 -45.03 0.43
C ALA A 107 -9.37 -45.90 0.28
N ARG A 108 -9.35 -46.75 -0.76
CA ARG A 108 -9.85 -48.14 -0.89
C ARG A 108 -11.31 -48.49 -0.57
N ALA A 109 -12.00 -49.04 -1.57
CA ALA A 109 -12.43 -50.44 -1.55
C ALA A 109 -12.64 -50.98 -2.98
N THR A 110 -12.03 -52.14 -3.22
CA THR A 110 -12.12 -52.98 -4.41
C THR A 110 -13.45 -53.74 -4.50
N GLU A 111 -13.74 -54.22 -5.72
CA GLU A 111 -14.45 -55.48 -6.01
C GLU A 111 -16.00 -55.47 -6.04
N LYS A 112 -16.61 -55.63 -7.23
CA LYS A 112 -17.13 -56.92 -7.73
C LYS A 112 -17.98 -56.79 -9.01
N ASN A 113 -17.70 -57.73 -9.94
CA ASN A 113 -18.48 -58.18 -11.09
C ASN A 113 -19.99 -58.31 -10.83
N HIS A 114 -20.85 -58.04 -11.82
CA HIS A 114 -21.54 -59.09 -12.59
C HIS A 114 -22.48 -58.53 -13.68
N LYS A 115 -22.35 -59.13 -14.88
CA LYS A 115 -23.32 -59.34 -15.98
C LYS A 115 -24.06 -58.16 -16.60
#